data_AF-A0A966F5J7-F1
#
_entry.id   AF-A0A966F5J7-F1
#
_cell.length_a   1.000
_cell.length_b   1.000
_cell.length_c   1.000
_cell.angle_alpha   90.00
_cell.angle_beta   90.00
_cell.angle_gamma   90.00
#
_symmetry.space_group_name_H-M   'P 1'
#
loop_
_entity.id
_entity.type
_entity.pdbx_description
1 polymer ?
#
loop_
_entity_poly.entity_id
_entity_poly.type
_entity_poly.pdbx_seq_one_letter_code
_entity_poly.pdbx_strand_id
1 'polypeptide(L)'
;MEKITNYQDYTSENLEVEYPNGQKKQIKSYLLRIYLTTFNECDAYMDIPKTQEFPTFVKVYFKKVDTWWIVIQSPQDAPIRGMFRGEYSENNPPAWVFYLRKIR
;
A
#
# COMPACT_ATOMS: atom_id res chain seq x y z
N MET A 1 7.65 11.80 26.16
CA MET A 1 6.92 10.54 25.85
C MET A 1 6.99 10.36 24.35
N GLU A 2 7.88 9.49 23.87
CA GLU A 2 7.89 9.13 22.45
C GLU A 2 6.60 8.36 22.15
N LYS A 3 5.81 8.84 21.19
CA LYS A 3 4.67 8.08 20.66
C LYS A 3 5.26 6.84 19.99
N ILE A 4 5.13 5.67 20.61
CA ILE A 4 5.41 4.41 19.92
C ILE A 4 4.35 4.30 18.80
N THR A 5 4.75 4.57 17.57
CA THR A 5 3.92 4.30 16.41
C THR A 5 4.00 2.81 16.11
N ASN A 6 2.86 2.10 16.14
CA ASN A 6 2.78 0.67 15.84
C ASN A 6 2.92 0.35 14.33
N TYR A 7 3.55 1.25 13.57
CA TYR A 7 3.71 1.14 12.13
C TYR A 7 4.96 1.89 11.66
N GLN A 8 5.39 1.55 10.45
CA GLN A 8 6.45 2.20 9.71
C GLN A 8 5.95 2.60 8.33
N ASP A 9 6.14 3.88 7.97
CA ASP A 9 5.72 4.44 6.70
C ASP A 9 6.89 4.51 5.71
N TYR A 10 6.62 4.13 4.48
CA TYR A 10 7.53 4.24 3.35
C TYR A 10 6.83 5.00 2.23
N THR A 11 7.30 6.21 1.95
CA THR A 11 6.67 7.11 0.97
C THR A 11 7.36 7.05 -0.38
N SER A 12 6.61 7.15 -1.47
CA SER A 12 7.17 7.26 -2.84
C SER A 12 8.05 6.09 -3.29
N GLU A 13 7.81 4.88 -2.78
CA GLU A 13 8.61 3.69 -3.07
C GLU A 13 8.22 2.98 -4.36
N ASN A 14 9.21 2.34 -5.01
CA ASN A 14 8.98 1.41 -6.10
C ASN A 14 8.74 -0.01 -5.54
N LEU A 15 7.66 -0.62 -5.98
CA LEU A 15 7.18 -1.92 -5.53
C LEU A 15 6.98 -2.85 -6.73
N GLU A 16 7.30 -4.12 -6.55
CA GLU A 16 6.93 -5.14 -7.53
C GLU A 16 5.50 -5.60 -7.23
N VAL A 17 4.67 -5.72 -8.26
CA VAL A 17 3.34 -6.30 -8.16
C VAL A 17 3.16 -7.46 -9.11
N GLU A 18 2.37 -8.45 -8.70
CA GLU A 18 2.03 -9.64 -9.48
C GLU A 18 0.53 -9.62 -9.81
N TYR A 19 0.20 -9.79 -11.09
CA TYR A 19 -1.17 -9.87 -11.61
C TYR A 19 -1.69 -11.31 -11.58
N PRO A 20 -3.03 -11.54 -11.69
CA PRO A 20 -3.61 -12.88 -11.67
C PRO A 20 -3.05 -13.84 -12.73
N ASN A 21 -2.55 -13.31 -13.84
CA ASN A 21 -1.91 -14.08 -14.91
C ASN A 21 -0.43 -14.40 -14.65
N GLY A 22 0.11 -14.08 -13.46
CA GLY A 22 1.52 -14.24 -13.10
C GLY A 22 2.46 -13.17 -13.68
N GLN A 23 1.95 -12.20 -14.45
CA GLN A 23 2.76 -11.08 -14.94
C GLN A 23 3.21 -10.22 -13.75
N LYS A 24 4.46 -9.77 -13.80
CA LYS A 24 5.04 -8.86 -12.80
C LYS A 24 5.31 -7.48 -13.40
N LYS A 25 5.07 -6.41 -12.64
CA LYS A 25 5.41 -5.03 -13.02
C LYS A 25 5.93 -4.24 -11.82
N GLN A 26 6.66 -3.19 -12.10
CA GLN A 26 7.04 -2.18 -11.11
C GLN A 26 6.00 -1.08 -11.07
N ILE A 27 5.59 -0.66 -9.88
CA ILE A 27 4.71 0.49 -9.65
C ILE A 27 5.31 1.40 -8.58
N LYS A 28 4.97 2.69 -8.65
CA LYS A 28 5.32 3.67 -7.62
C LYS A 28 4.14 3.85 -6.68
N SER A 29 4.36 3.63 -5.39
CA SER A 29 3.40 3.94 -4.33
C SER A 29 3.48 5.41 -3.94
N TYR A 30 2.40 5.96 -3.39
CA TYR A 30 2.47 7.17 -2.57
C TYR A 30 2.87 6.84 -1.14
N LEU A 31 2.29 5.77 -0.58
CA LEU A 31 2.56 5.29 0.77
C LEU A 31 2.50 3.76 0.78
N LEU A 32 3.44 3.13 1.48
CA LEU A 32 3.33 1.79 2.02
C LEU A 32 3.51 1.90 3.54
N ARG A 33 2.44 1.64 4.30
CA ARG A 33 2.46 1.60 5.77
C ARG A 33 2.48 0.14 6.21
N ILE A 34 3.51 -0.26 6.93
CA ILE A 34 3.65 -1.62 7.48
C ILE A 34 3.38 -1.56 8.98
N TYR A 35 2.47 -2.39 9.49
CA TYR A 35 2.22 -2.47 10.93
C TYR A 35 3.15 -3.48 11.61
N LEU A 36 3.57 -3.17 12.83
CA LEU A 36 4.35 -4.10 13.67
C LEU A 36 3.50 -5.27 14.17
N THR A 37 2.20 -5.03 14.33
CA THR A 37 1.19 -6.02 14.70
C THR A 37 -0.01 -5.85 13.77
N THR A 38 -0.64 -6.94 13.34
CA THR A 38 -1.83 -6.88 12.48
C THR A 38 -2.87 -5.89 13.02
N PHE A 39 -3.34 -5.00 12.16
CA PHE A 39 -4.30 -3.94 12.48
C PHE A 39 -5.43 -3.98 11.45
N ASN A 40 -6.69 -3.97 11.88
CA ASN A 40 -7.85 -4.12 10.98
C ASN A 40 -7.69 -5.29 9.97
N GLU A 41 -7.23 -6.43 10.48
CA GLU A 41 -7.00 -7.68 9.71
C GLU A 41 -5.93 -7.57 8.59
N CYS A 42 -5.17 -6.50 8.53
CA CYS A 42 -4.08 -6.30 7.57
C CYS A 42 -2.74 -6.09 8.28
N ASP A 43 -1.67 -6.42 7.57
CA ASP A 43 -0.30 -6.21 8.03
C ASP A 43 0.33 -4.99 7.37
N ALA A 44 -0.24 -4.53 6.26
CA ALA A 44 0.16 -3.30 5.61
C ALA A 44 -1.01 -2.63 4.85
N TYR A 45 -0.89 -1.32 4.66
CA TYR A 45 -1.66 -0.53 3.72
C TYR A 45 -0.77 0.02 2.64
N MET A 46 -1.32 0.14 1.43
CA MET A 46 -0.63 0.79 0.33
C MET A 46 -1.56 1.70 -0.45
N ASP A 47 -1.07 2.90 -0.75
CA ASP A 47 -1.73 3.86 -1.63
C ASP A 47 -0.91 3.99 -2.91
N ILE A 48 -1.56 3.95 -4.07
CA ILE A 48 -0.91 4.19 -5.37
C ILE A 48 -1.66 5.28 -6.15
N PRO A 49 -1.00 6.02 -7.05
CA PRO A 49 -1.65 6.99 -7.92
C PRO A 49 -2.82 6.40 -8.71
N LYS A 50 -3.89 7.18 -8.87
CA LYS A 50 -4.93 6.94 -9.88
C LYS A 50 -4.47 7.32 -11.30
N THR A 51 -3.34 6.79 -11.74
CA THR A 51 -2.85 6.96 -13.12
C THR A 51 -3.35 5.88 -14.07
N GLN A 52 -4.01 4.84 -13.54
CA GLN A 52 -4.53 3.70 -14.29
C GLN A 52 -6.01 3.45 -13.94
N GLU A 53 -6.75 2.85 -14.89
CA GLU A 53 -8.04 2.21 -14.60
C GLU A 53 -7.88 1.13 -13.52
N PHE A 54 -8.99 0.75 -12.89
CA PHE A 54 -9.06 -0.07 -11.68
C PHE A 54 -7.94 -1.14 -11.57
N PRO A 55 -7.03 -1.06 -10.58
CA PRO A 55 -5.88 -1.93 -10.51
C PRO A 55 -6.25 -3.35 -10.09
N THR A 56 -5.68 -4.35 -10.77
CA THR A 56 -6.07 -5.76 -10.63
C THR A 56 -4.97 -6.68 -10.11
N PHE A 57 -3.82 -6.15 -9.67
CA PHE A 57 -2.76 -6.99 -9.12
C PHE A 57 -3.17 -7.62 -7.78
N VAL A 58 -2.62 -8.79 -7.49
CA VAL A 58 -3.00 -9.65 -6.36
C VAL A 58 -1.89 -9.81 -5.32
N LYS A 59 -0.64 -9.51 -5.67
CA LYS A 59 0.47 -9.50 -4.72
C LYS A 59 1.33 -8.25 -4.86
N VAL A 60 1.99 -7.89 -3.77
CA VAL A 60 2.94 -6.78 -3.67
C VAL A 60 4.22 -7.30 -3.00
N TYR A 61 5.37 -6.91 -3.52
CA TYR A 61 6.67 -7.16 -2.93
C TYR A 61 7.44 -5.86 -2.73
N PHE A 62 8.04 -5.74 -1.54
CA PHE A 62 8.90 -4.63 -1.22
C PHE A 62 10.30 -5.10 -0.85
N LYS A 63 11.26 -4.80 -1.73
CA LYS A 63 12.64 -5.23 -1.60
C LYS A 63 13.33 -4.76 -0.30
N LYS A 64 13.01 -3.55 0.21
CA LYS A 64 13.70 -3.00 1.38
C LYS A 64 13.48 -3.81 2.67
N VAL A 65 12.36 -4.50 2.77
CA VAL A 65 12.00 -5.34 3.91
C VAL A 65 11.83 -6.81 3.50
N ASP A 66 12.26 -7.15 2.29
CA ASP A 66 12.19 -8.47 1.68
C ASP A 66 10.89 -9.24 1.99
N THR A 67 9.75 -8.59 1.78
CA THR A 67 8.45 -9.14 2.18
C THR A 67 7.46 -9.10 1.03
N TRP A 68 6.71 -10.20 0.91
CA TRP A 68 5.54 -10.32 0.03
C TRP A 68 4.24 -10.16 0.83
N TRP A 69 3.27 -9.52 0.20
CA TRP A 69 1.89 -9.46 0.68
C TRP A 69 0.91 -9.90 -0.41
N ILE A 70 -0.20 -10.49 0.01
CA ILE A 70 -1.41 -10.63 -0.82
C ILE A 70 -2.33 -9.43 -0.61
N VAL A 71 -3.02 -9.02 -1.68
CA VAL A 71 -4.14 -8.10 -1.63
C VAL A 71 -5.35 -8.86 -1.09
N ILE A 72 -5.89 -8.42 0.05
CA ILE A 72 -6.97 -9.15 0.76
C ILE A 72 -8.36 -8.55 0.54
N GLN A 73 -8.45 -7.38 -0.07
CA GLN A 73 -9.70 -6.70 -0.37
C GLN A 73 -9.57 -5.98 -1.72
N SER A 74 -10.71 -5.79 -2.39
CA SER A 74 -10.77 -4.97 -3.60
C SER A 74 -10.18 -3.58 -3.34
N PRO A 75 -9.37 -3.03 -4.26
CA PRO A 75 -8.84 -1.68 -4.13
C PRO A 75 -9.96 -0.67 -3.86
N GLN A 76 -9.78 0.13 -2.81
CA GLN A 76 -10.75 1.15 -2.46
C GLN A 76 -10.37 2.48 -3.11
N ASP A 77 -11.38 3.16 -3.64
CA ASP A 77 -11.23 4.51 -4.17
C ASP A 77 -11.02 5.49 -3.00
N ALA A 78 -9.91 6.21 -3.02
CA ALA A 78 -9.65 7.37 -2.18
C ALA A 78 -9.67 8.64 -3.04
N PRO A 79 -10.86 9.24 -3.29
CA PRO A 79 -11.01 10.35 -4.24
C PRO A 79 -10.41 11.65 -3.70
N ILE A 80 -10.44 11.85 -2.39
CA ILE A 80 -9.85 12.98 -1.69
C ILE A 80 -9.36 12.42 -0.36
N ARG A 81 -8.04 12.44 -0.13
CA ARG A 81 -7.32 11.81 1.00
C ARG A 81 -7.08 10.32 0.78
N GLY A 82 -5.82 9.94 0.53
CA GLY A 82 -5.39 8.58 0.86
C GLY A 82 -5.79 8.30 2.30
N MET A 83 -6.57 7.24 2.53
CA MET A 83 -7.30 6.98 3.78
C MET A 83 -6.40 7.05 5.03
N PHE A 84 -5.09 6.84 4.85
CA PHE A 84 -4.08 6.75 5.90
C PHE A 84 -3.05 7.89 5.92
N ARG A 85 -3.13 8.84 4.97
CA ARG A 85 -2.10 9.86 4.76
C ARG A 85 -2.24 11.10 5.65
N GLY A 86 -3.30 11.26 6.45
CA GLY A 86 -3.46 12.41 7.37
C GLY A 86 -3.28 13.79 6.71
N GLU A 87 -3.07 14.85 7.50
CA GLU A 87 -2.79 16.22 7.02
C GLU A 87 -1.38 16.38 6.41
N TYR A 88 -0.83 15.35 5.76
CA TYR A 88 0.47 15.46 5.10
C TYR A 88 0.32 16.27 3.79
N SER A 89 0.41 17.60 3.92
CA SER A 89 0.70 18.62 2.91
C SER A 89 -0.23 18.75 1.69
N GLU A 90 -0.24 19.95 1.09
CA GLU A 90 -1.22 20.48 0.12
C GLU A 90 -1.36 19.72 -1.23
N ASN A 91 -0.65 18.62 -1.44
CA ASN A 91 -0.67 17.83 -2.67
C ASN A 91 -1.14 16.40 -2.40
N ASN A 92 -2.44 16.22 -2.23
CA ASN A 92 -3.10 14.95 -1.90
C ASN A 92 -3.84 14.35 -3.12
N PRO A 93 -3.13 13.85 -4.15
CA PRO A 93 -3.77 13.33 -5.35
C PRO A 93 -4.63 12.09 -5.04
N PRO A 94 -5.67 11.84 -5.84
CA PRO A 94 -6.51 10.65 -5.74
C PRO A 94 -5.68 9.36 -5.80
N ALA A 95 -6.07 8.37 -5.00
CA ALA A 95 -5.34 7.12 -4.88
C ALA A 95 -6.25 5.90 -4.91
N TRP A 96 -5.65 4.76 -5.24
CA TRP A 96 -6.20 3.45 -4.94
C TRP A 96 -5.57 2.93 -3.65
N VAL A 97 -6.39 2.50 -2.70
CA VAL A 97 -5.97 2.00 -1.39
C VAL A 97 -6.07 0.48 -1.36
N PHE A 98 -5.02 -0.18 -0.90
CA PHE A 98 -4.90 -1.62 -0.81
C PHE A 98 -4.69 -2.05 0.63
N TYR A 99 -5.40 -3.11 1.00
CA TYR A 99 -5.28 -3.82 2.26
C TYR A 99 -4.42 -5.05 1.99
N LEU A 100 -3.31 -5.19 2.71
CA LEU A 100 -2.28 -6.18 2.43
C LEU A 100 -2.07 -7.11 3.62
N ARG A 101 -1.93 -8.40 3.36
CA ARG A 101 -1.60 -9.43 4.36
C ARG A 101 -0.31 -10.13 4.00
N LYS A 102 0.60 -10.24 4.97
CA LYS A 102 1.94 -10.81 4.76
C LYS A 102 1.81 -12.27 4.37
N ILE A 103 2.54 -12.67 3.34
CA ILE A 103 2.74 -14.08 2.98
C ILE A 103 3.92 -14.55 3.83
N ARG A 104 3.68 -15.55 4.68
CA ARG A 104 4.59 -16.05 5.72
C ARG A 104 6.06 -16.10 5.29
#